data_AF-A0A535SK33-F1
#
_entry.id   AF-A0A535SK33-F1
#
_cell.length_a   1.000
_cell.length_b   1.000
_cell.length_c   1.000
_cell.angle_alpha   90.00
_cell.angle_beta   90.00
_cell.angle_gamma   90.00
#
_symmetry.space_group_name_H-M   'P 1'
#
loop_
_entity.id
_entity.type
_entity.pdbx_description
1 polymer ?
#
loop_
_entity_poly.entity_id
_entity_poly.type
_entity_poly.pdbx_seq_one_letter_code
_entity_poly.pdbx_strand_id
1 'polypeptide(L)'
;MSIKKRINDLFLALFYFERRIDPYYRDTFDNIFRKPISALAQALINFKRKDDHLQISEEKLLPNEKEITDLIIKQMALFTYDHYKHSFALRAGNTKTYGVVKGEFEVLPNLADNLRQGVFRYRKTYPAWVRFGGPGPLAPPDMKDNGVLSIGIKLMGVEGDKLLDEKWTQDFTGISAPTFTTPNIIENLKLQRHVYEGTPLFYFINPFDSHFLDAIMQGLYSKTQNSPLEVPYFSCVAYLFGEGQAIHSSVEWPEKLSPFIPVARLRLPVQRFDSRDQLTFAENLSYNPWHCIAEHRPLGNQNRARKSIYYELSGLRQSMNGEARIEPGGAEVFDD
;
A
#
# COMPACT_ATOMS: atom_id res chain seq x y z
N MET A 1 -27.53 -7.58 15.74
CA MET A 1 -26.43 -7.91 14.80
C MET A 1 -27.00 -8.59 13.56
N SER A 2 -26.74 -8.07 12.36
CA SER A 2 -27.34 -8.60 11.11
C SER A 2 -26.84 -10.01 10.77
N ILE A 3 -27.62 -10.77 9.98
CA ILE A 3 -27.22 -12.11 9.52
C ILE A 3 -25.92 -12.08 8.70
N LYS A 4 -25.75 -11.05 7.86
CA LYS A 4 -24.52 -10.81 7.08
C LYS A 4 -23.32 -10.66 8.00
N LYS A 5 -23.42 -9.87 9.06
CA LYS A 5 -22.33 -9.71 10.02
C LYS A 5 -21.97 -11.02 10.72
N ARG A 6 -22.96 -11.84 11.11
CA ARG A 6 -22.70 -13.18 11.68
C ARG A 6 -21.94 -14.10 10.73
N ILE A 7 -22.31 -14.11 9.45
CA ILE A 7 -21.62 -14.89 8.41
C ILE A 7 -20.18 -14.39 8.23
N ASN A 8 -19.98 -13.08 8.19
CA ASN A 8 -18.66 -12.47 8.10
C ASN A 8 -17.79 -12.82 9.31
N ASP A 9 -18.34 -12.71 10.53
CA ASP A 9 -17.64 -13.05 11.77
C ASP A 9 -17.24 -14.54 11.81
N LEU A 10 -18.10 -15.44 11.31
CA LEU A 10 -17.78 -16.87 11.17
C LEU A 10 -16.65 -17.11 10.17
N PHE A 11 -16.68 -16.45 9.02
CA PHE A 11 -15.61 -16.53 8.03
C PHE A 11 -14.27 -16.03 8.60
N LEU A 12 -14.26 -14.90 9.32
CA LEU A 12 -13.07 -14.40 10.01
C LEU A 12 -12.56 -15.40 11.06
N ALA A 13 -13.44 -16.06 11.82
CA ALA A 13 -13.03 -17.07 12.78
C ALA A 13 -12.37 -18.28 12.11
N LEU A 14 -12.92 -18.76 10.98
CA LEU A 14 -12.32 -19.82 10.18
C LEU A 14 -10.97 -19.40 9.58
N PHE A 15 -10.87 -18.16 9.12
CA PHE A 15 -9.63 -17.58 8.62
C PHE A 15 -8.56 -17.51 9.72
N TYR A 16 -8.89 -17.06 10.93
CA TYR A 16 -7.95 -17.07 12.06
C TYR A 16 -7.50 -18.48 12.46
N PHE A 17 -8.34 -19.48 12.27
CA PHE A 17 -7.96 -20.87 12.47
C PHE A 17 -7.00 -21.34 11.37
N GLU A 18 -7.31 -21.03 10.12
CA GLU A 18 -6.46 -21.32 8.95
C GLU A 18 -5.06 -20.73 9.11
N ARG A 19 -4.92 -19.51 9.64
CA ARG A 19 -3.62 -18.87 9.97
C ARG A 19 -2.70 -19.69 10.87
N ARG A 20 -3.26 -20.57 11.70
CA ARG A 20 -2.47 -21.46 12.57
C ARG A 20 -1.98 -22.71 11.84
N ILE A 21 -2.57 -23.02 10.69
CA ILE A 21 -2.27 -24.19 9.87
C ILE A 21 -1.41 -23.77 8.66
N ASP A 22 -1.64 -22.57 8.12
CA ASP A 22 -0.92 -21.98 6.98
C ASP A 22 0.60 -22.23 7.00
N PRO A 23 1.35 -21.99 8.10
CA PRO A 23 2.80 -22.23 8.12
C PRO A 23 3.24 -23.66 7.79
N TYR A 24 2.38 -24.67 7.98
CA TYR A 24 2.73 -26.07 7.77
C TYR A 24 2.57 -26.56 6.33
N TYR A 25 1.77 -25.88 5.51
CA TYR A 25 1.48 -26.34 4.14
C TYR A 25 1.68 -25.26 3.07
N ARG A 26 1.74 -23.98 3.45
CA ARG A 26 1.63 -22.88 2.50
C ARG A 26 2.77 -22.80 1.50
N ASP A 27 3.99 -23.13 1.89
CA ASP A 27 5.13 -23.15 0.96
C ASP A 27 4.96 -24.22 -0.12
N THR A 28 4.49 -25.41 0.26
CA THR A 28 4.18 -26.47 -0.70
C THR A 28 3.03 -26.07 -1.61
N PHE A 29 1.97 -25.48 -1.05
CA PHE A 29 0.85 -24.97 -1.83
C PHE A 29 1.31 -23.90 -2.83
N ASP A 30 2.09 -22.91 -2.40
CA ASP A 30 2.50 -21.81 -3.27
C ASP A 30 3.40 -22.29 -4.42
N ASN A 31 4.32 -23.22 -4.13
CA ASN A 31 5.22 -23.79 -5.13
C ASN A 31 4.49 -24.56 -6.23
N ILE A 32 3.34 -25.17 -5.93
CA ILE A 32 2.58 -25.99 -6.88
C ILE A 32 1.45 -25.18 -7.53
N PHE A 33 0.70 -24.40 -6.73
CA PHE A 33 -0.62 -23.89 -7.11
C PHE A 33 -0.69 -22.38 -7.25
N ARG A 34 0.18 -21.58 -6.62
CA ARG A 34 0.03 -20.11 -6.65
C ARG A 34 0.08 -19.56 -8.07
N LYS A 35 1.11 -19.91 -8.83
CA LYS A 35 1.29 -19.45 -10.21
C LYS A 35 0.17 -19.88 -11.17
N PRO A 36 -0.25 -21.16 -11.24
CA PRO A 36 -1.35 -21.53 -12.14
C PRO A 36 -2.69 -20.89 -11.73
N ILE A 37 -2.99 -20.76 -10.43
CA ILE A 37 -4.22 -20.11 -9.98
C ILE A 37 -4.17 -18.61 -10.26
N SER A 38 -3.05 -17.92 -9.98
CA SER A 38 -2.92 -16.49 -10.27
C SER A 38 -3.02 -16.21 -11.76
N ALA A 39 -2.38 -17.03 -12.60
CA ALA A 39 -2.48 -16.91 -14.06
C ALA A 39 -3.91 -17.07 -14.56
N LEU A 40 -4.66 -18.06 -14.06
CA LEU A 40 -6.06 -18.26 -14.43
C LEU A 40 -6.95 -17.11 -13.96
N ALA A 41 -6.82 -16.69 -12.70
CA ALA A 41 -7.60 -15.57 -12.15
C ALA A 41 -7.31 -14.28 -12.90
N GLN A 42 -6.04 -13.98 -13.17
CA GLN A 42 -5.61 -12.82 -13.93
C GLN A 42 -6.11 -12.86 -15.38
N ALA A 43 -6.10 -14.03 -16.03
CA ALA A 43 -6.65 -14.19 -17.39
C ALA A 43 -8.16 -13.91 -17.43
N LEU A 44 -8.92 -14.41 -16.44
CA LEU A 44 -10.36 -14.16 -16.33
C LEU A 44 -10.68 -12.69 -16.00
N ILE A 45 -9.86 -12.04 -15.17
CA ILE A 45 -9.95 -10.58 -14.93
C ILE A 45 -9.70 -9.84 -16.24
N ASN A 46 -8.62 -10.17 -16.95
CA ASN A 46 -8.23 -9.50 -18.19
C ASN A 46 -9.24 -9.71 -19.32
N PHE A 47 -9.89 -10.87 -19.39
CA PHE A 47 -10.94 -11.15 -20.36
C PHE A 47 -12.13 -10.17 -20.26
N LYS A 48 -12.40 -9.66 -19.05
CA LYS A 48 -13.48 -8.68 -18.81
C LYS A 48 -13.02 -7.23 -18.99
N ARG A 49 -11.72 -6.98 -19.19
CA ARG A 49 -11.20 -5.62 -19.29
C ARG A 49 -11.51 -5.03 -20.66
N LYS A 50 -11.84 -3.74 -20.63
CA LYS A 50 -11.98 -2.93 -21.83
C LYS A 50 -10.65 -2.26 -22.14
N ASP A 51 -10.19 -2.36 -23.38
CA ASP A 51 -9.11 -1.53 -23.88
C ASP A 51 -9.65 -0.12 -24.15
N ASP A 52 -9.10 0.87 -23.46
CA ASP A 52 -9.44 2.28 -23.63
C ASP A 52 -8.54 2.96 -24.69
N HIS A 53 -7.59 2.24 -25.29
CA HIS A 53 -6.64 2.70 -26.32
C HIS A 53 -5.79 3.91 -25.90
N LEU A 54 -5.49 4.02 -24.60
CA LEU A 54 -4.66 5.07 -24.03
C LEU A 54 -3.19 4.87 -24.44
N GLN A 55 -2.51 5.98 -24.73
CA GLN A 55 -1.05 6.02 -24.90
C GLN A 55 -0.34 5.85 -23.55
N ILE A 56 0.98 5.58 -23.61
CA ILE A 56 1.82 5.57 -22.40
C ILE A 56 1.71 6.95 -21.72
N SER A 57 1.50 6.92 -20.40
CA SER A 57 1.31 8.12 -19.56
C SER A 57 0.01 8.90 -19.80
N GLU A 58 -0.84 8.47 -20.73
CA GLU A 58 -2.17 9.05 -20.92
C GLU A 58 -3.13 8.56 -19.84
N GLU A 59 -3.94 9.47 -19.29
CA GLU A 59 -4.85 9.16 -18.20
C GLU A 59 -6.29 9.43 -18.61
N LYS A 60 -7.17 8.51 -18.23
CA LYS A 60 -8.62 8.71 -18.29
C LYS A 60 -9.13 9.15 -16.92
N LEU A 61 -9.92 10.21 -16.92
CA LEU A 61 -10.70 10.63 -15.76
C LEU A 61 -12.00 9.85 -15.72
N LEU A 62 -12.38 9.36 -14.54
CA LEU A 62 -13.71 8.86 -14.28
C LEU A 62 -14.66 10.04 -14.00
N PRO A 63 -15.95 9.92 -14.35
CA PRO A 63 -16.95 10.86 -13.87
C PRO A 63 -16.99 10.87 -12.34
N ASN A 64 -17.17 12.06 -11.75
CA ASN A 64 -17.37 12.25 -10.31
C ASN A 64 -16.23 11.74 -9.41
N GLU A 65 -14.99 11.65 -9.91
CA GLU A 65 -13.84 11.17 -9.10
C GLU A 65 -13.69 11.89 -7.77
N LYS A 66 -13.86 13.21 -7.77
CA LYS A 66 -13.75 14.01 -6.55
C LYS A 66 -14.82 13.62 -5.52
N GLU A 67 -16.08 13.53 -5.94
CA GLU A 67 -17.19 13.14 -5.06
C GLU A 67 -16.99 11.75 -4.48
N ILE A 68 -16.59 10.77 -5.31
CA ILE A 68 -16.29 9.41 -4.85
C ILE A 68 -15.13 9.41 -3.85
N THR A 69 -14.08 10.19 -4.11
CA THR A 69 -12.94 10.33 -3.21
C THR A 69 -13.36 10.95 -1.87
N ASP A 70 -14.16 12.00 -1.89
CA ASP A 70 -14.69 12.67 -0.70
C ASP A 70 -15.56 11.70 0.13
N LEU A 71 -16.34 10.83 -0.52
CA LEU A 71 -17.12 9.78 0.13
C LEU A 71 -16.24 8.69 0.77
N ILE A 72 -15.13 8.30 0.12
CA ILE A 72 -14.15 7.37 0.71
C ILE A 72 -13.53 8.00 1.95
N ILE A 73 -13.06 9.25 1.86
CA ILE A 73 -12.49 10.01 2.98
C ILE A 73 -13.48 10.04 4.13
N LYS A 74 -14.73 10.41 3.86
CA LYS A 74 -15.80 10.46 4.86
C LYS A 74 -15.99 9.10 5.55
N GLN A 75 -16.09 8.01 4.81
CA GLN A 75 -16.28 6.67 5.40
C GLN A 75 -15.10 6.24 6.27
N MET A 76 -13.87 6.44 5.79
CA MET A 76 -12.66 6.08 6.54
C MET A 76 -12.44 6.99 7.76
N ALA A 77 -12.78 8.28 7.65
CA ALA A 77 -12.73 9.24 8.75
C ALA A 77 -13.75 8.88 9.84
N LEU A 78 -14.98 8.53 9.46
CA LEU A 78 -16.00 8.06 10.41
C LEU A 78 -15.55 6.80 11.13
N PHE A 79 -15.02 5.80 10.41
CA PHE A 79 -14.46 4.60 11.02
C PHE A 79 -13.37 4.95 12.05
N THR A 80 -12.40 5.80 11.65
CA THR A 80 -11.28 6.18 12.50
C THR A 80 -11.77 6.91 13.76
N TYR A 81 -12.67 7.89 13.59
CA TYR A 81 -13.23 8.64 14.69
C TYR A 81 -14.00 7.73 15.66
N ASP A 82 -14.95 6.94 15.15
CA ASP A 82 -15.80 6.11 16.00
C ASP A 82 -15.00 5.04 16.77
N HIS A 83 -13.96 4.49 16.14
CA HIS A 83 -13.12 3.46 16.75
C HIS A 83 -12.10 4.03 17.74
N TYR A 84 -11.58 5.24 17.51
CA TYR A 84 -10.46 5.80 18.27
C TYR A 84 -10.76 7.08 19.05
N LYS A 85 -11.99 7.61 19.08
CA LYS A 85 -12.35 8.85 19.82
C LYS A 85 -12.05 8.85 21.33
N HIS A 86 -11.74 7.69 21.92
CA HIS A 86 -11.39 7.53 23.33
C HIS A 86 -10.05 6.82 23.54
N SER A 87 -9.22 6.76 22.51
CA SER A 87 -7.91 6.10 22.52
C SER A 87 -6.95 6.79 21.55
N PHE A 88 -5.71 6.31 21.48
CA PHE A 88 -4.76 6.78 20.49
C PHE A 88 -5.20 6.33 19.09
N ALA A 89 -5.39 7.28 18.17
CA ALA A 89 -5.82 7.00 16.81
C ALA A 89 -4.69 6.40 15.96
N LEU A 90 -4.98 5.26 15.34
CA LEU A 90 -4.09 4.60 14.38
C LEU A 90 -4.50 4.95 12.95
N ARG A 91 -3.70 4.49 11.97
CA ARG A 91 -3.97 4.72 10.55
C ARG A 91 -5.23 3.95 10.11
N ALA A 92 -6.07 4.58 9.30
CA ALA A 92 -7.32 3.98 8.80
C ALA A 92 -7.11 2.76 7.88
N GLY A 93 -5.92 2.62 7.29
CA GLY A 93 -5.48 1.46 6.54
C GLY A 93 -3.98 1.26 6.74
N ASN A 94 -3.47 0.05 6.47
CA ASN A 94 -2.11 -0.33 6.83
C ASN A 94 -1.81 -0.03 8.31
N THR A 95 -2.77 -0.41 9.16
CA THR A 95 -3.06 0.21 10.46
C THR A 95 -1.95 -0.06 11.46
N LYS A 96 -1.60 -1.32 11.65
CA LYS A 96 -0.54 -1.72 12.57
C LYS A 96 0.83 -1.26 12.06
N THR A 97 1.63 -0.63 12.90
CA THR A 97 3.05 -0.38 12.63
C THR A 97 3.88 -1.47 13.30
N TYR A 98 4.73 -2.15 12.54
CA TYR A 98 5.72 -3.07 13.10
C TYR A 98 6.98 -2.33 13.55
N GLY A 99 7.34 -1.28 12.82
CA GLY A 99 8.46 -0.41 13.14
C GLY A 99 8.72 0.59 12.04
N VAL A 100 9.46 1.64 12.38
CA VAL A 100 10.08 2.56 11.43
C VAL A 100 11.58 2.52 11.66
N VAL A 101 12.34 2.22 10.62
CA VAL A 101 13.78 2.03 10.68
C VAL A 101 14.50 2.98 9.73
N LYS A 102 15.72 3.37 10.10
CA LYS A 102 16.65 4.08 9.22
C LYS A 102 17.15 3.13 8.13
N GLY A 103 17.24 3.65 6.92
CA GLY A 103 17.79 2.94 5.77
C GLY A 103 18.61 3.85 4.86
N GLU A 104 19.30 3.22 3.92
CA GLU A 104 20.08 3.87 2.88
C GLU A 104 19.58 3.38 1.52
N PHE A 105 19.10 4.29 0.68
CA PHE A 105 18.64 4.00 -0.67
C PHE A 105 19.73 4.39 -1.67
N GLU A 106 20.53 3.42 -2.10
CA GLU A 106 21.61 3.62 -3.08
C GLU A 106 21.07 3.41 -4.50
N VAL A 107 21.07 4.47 -5.32
CA VAL A 107 20.86 4.35 -6.77
C VAL A 107 22.06 3.62 -7.39
N LEU A 108 21.80 2.55 -8.13
CA LEU A 108 22.86 1.71 -8.69
C LEU A 108 23.69 2.47 -9.74
N PRO A 109 25.00 2.19 -9.84
CA PRO A 109 25.81 2.75 -10.92
C PRO A 109 25.43 2.12 -12.28
N ASN A 110 25.79 2.80 -13.37
CA ASN A 110 25.69 2.28 -14.75
C ASN A 110 24.27 1.88 -15.17
N LEU A 111 23.24 2.57 -14.69
CA LEU A 111 21.89 2.43 -15.23
C LEU A 111 21.88 2.86 -16.71
N ALA A 112 21.13 2.13 -17.53
CA ALA A 112 20.87 2.53 -18.91
C ALA A 112 20.19 3.92 -18.93
N ASP A 113 20.43 4.72 -19.97
CA ASP A 113 19.99 6.13 -20.00
C ASP A 113 18.47 6.29 -19.83
N ASN A 114 17.69 5.35 -20.37
CA ASN A 114 16.23 5.33 -20.22
C ASN A 114 15.75 4.97 -18.79
N LEU A 115 16.64 4.59 -17.89
CA LEU A 115 16.36 4.30 -16.48
C LEU A 115 16.83 5.42 -15.53
N ARG A 116 17.54 6.42 -16.05
CA ARG A 116 18.12 7.52 -15.28
C ARG A 116 17.14 8.68 -15.11
N GLN A 117 16.00 8.39 -14.51
CA GLN A 117 14.87 9.30 -14.38
C GLN A 117 14.62 9.71 -12.91
N GLY A 118 14.31 10.99 -12.68
CA GLY A 118 14.03 11.56 -11.37
C GLY A 118 15.10 11.19 -10.31
N VAL A 119 14.67 10.61 -9.19
CA VAL A 119 15.60 10.14 -8.13
C VAL A 119 16.63 9.10 -8.59
N PHE A 120 16.45 8.46 -9.74
CA PHE A 120 17.39 7.46 -10.29
C PHE A 120 18.39 8.07 -11.29
N ARG A 121 18.32 9.38 -11.54
CA ARG A 121 19.13 10.05 -12.57
C ARG A 121 20.63 9.99 -12.32
N TYR A 122 21.01 10.14 -11.06
CA TYR A 122 22.40 10.18 -10.61
C TYR A 122 22.66 9.10 -9.58
N ARG A 123 23.89 8.58 -9.58
CA ARG A 123 24.38 7.74 -8.49
C ARG A 123 24.39 8.58 -7.21
N LYS A 124 23.42 8.32 -6.33
CA LYS A 124 23.24 9.00 -5.05
C LYS A 124 22.72 7.99 -4.04
N THR A 125 23.16 8.14 -2.80
CA THR A 125 22.60 7.42 -1.66
C THR A 125 21.72 8.39 -0.87
N TYR A 126 20.44 8.09 -0.79
CA TYR A 126 19.49 8.88 0.00
C TYR A 126 19.33 8.23 1.38
N PRO A 127 19.44 8.99 2.49
CA PRO A 127 18.92 8.55 3.77
C PRO A 127 17.42 8.26 3.63
N ALA A 128 16.92 7.24 4.31
CA ALA A 128 15.52 6.86 4.22
C ALA A 128 14.92 6.49 5.59
N TRP A 129 13.66 6.85 5.79
CA TRP A 129 12.81 6.27 6.83
C TRP A 129 11.93 5.19 6.20
N VAL A 130 11.99 3.98 6.75
CA VAL A 130 11.27 2.82 6.21
C VAL A 130 10.30 2.29 7.24
N ARG A 131 9.01 2.40 6.96
CA ARG A 131 7.93 1.84 7.78
C ARG A 131 7.52 0.48 7.26
N PHE A 132 7.46 -0.50 8.15
CA PHE A 132 6.74 -1.75 7.91
C PHE A 132 5.43 -1.75 8.68
N GLY A 133 4.34 -2.16 8.02
CA GLY A 133 3.01 -2.19 8.64
C GLY A 133 2.21 -3.41 8.25
N GLY A 134 1.27 -3.77 9.12
CA GLY A 134 0.29 -4.82 8.87
C GLY A 134 -0.93 -4.32 8.09
N PRO A 135 -1.89 -5.20 7.81
CA PRO A 135 -3.18 -4.85 7.23
C PRO A 135 -3.98 -3.83 8.07
N GLY A 136 -5.10 -3.38 7.50
CA GLY A 136 -6.07 -2.54 8.20
C GLY A 136 -7.50 -3.05 7.98
N PRO A 137 -8.50 -2.43 8.62
CA PRO A 137 -8.40 -1.14 9.33
C PRO A 137 -8.14 -1.27 10.84
N LEU A 138 -7.85 -2.47 11.35
CA LEU A 138 -7.59 -2.75 12.77
C LEU A 138 -6.13 -3.19 12.98
N ALA A 139 -5.70 -3.25 14.24
CA ALA A 139 -4.37 -3.74 14.63
C ALA A 139 -4.46 -4.93 15.63
N PRO A 140 -4.98 -6.09 15.21
CA PRO A 140 -5.00 -7.27 16.07
C PRO A 140 -3.59 -7.86 16.28
N PRO A 141 -3.44 -8.89 17.15
CA PRO A 141 -2.21 -9.68 17.23
C PRO A 141 -1.79 -10.26 15.87
N ASP A 142 -0.48 -10.38 15.63
CA ASP A 142 0.06 -10.68 14.28
C ASP A 142 -0.51 -11.94 13.66
N MET A 143 -0.58 -13.03 14.41
CA MET A 143 -1.12 -14.31 13.92
C MET A 143 -2.59 -14.25 13.49
N LYS A 144 -3.33 -13.17 13.81
CA LYS A 144 -4.70 -12.97 13.31
C LYS A 144 -4.72 -12.22 11.99
N ASP A 145 -3.75 -11.32 11.76
CA ASP A 145 -3.79 -10.40 10.63
C ASP A 145 -2.38 -9.90 10.23
N ASN A 146 -1.61 -10.77 9.57
CA ASN A 146 -0.28 -10.49 9.04
C ASN A 146 -0.12 -11.04 7.60
N GLY A 147 -1.22 -11.15 6.85
CA GLY A 147 -1.20 -11.77 5.51
C GLY A 147 -0.65 -10.86 4.42
N VAL A 148 -1.20 -9.65 4.32
CA VAL A 148 -0.78 -8.64 3.35
C VAL A 148 -0.10 -7.50 4.08
N LEU A 149 1.22 -7.43 3.98
CA LEU A 149 2.00 -6.41 4.67
C LEU A 149 2.12 -5.16 3.79
N SER A 150 2.55 -4.07 4.40
CA SER A 150 2.79 -2.79 3.72
C SER A 150 4.19 -2.26 4.05
N ILE A 151 4.72 -1.49 3.10
CA ILE A 151 5.97 -0.75 3.24
C ILE A 151 5.75 0.70 2.84
N GLY A 152 6.34 1.62 3.61
CA GLY A 152 6.54 3.02 3.23
C GLY A 152 8.03 3.33 3.27
N ILE A 153 8.59 3.86 2.19
CA ILE A 153 9.98 4.30 2.11
C ILE A 153 9.94 5.79 1.84
N LYS A 154 10.36 6.62 2.78
CA LYS A 154 10.52 8.06 2.59
C LYS A 154 12.00 8.33 2.40
N LEU A 155 12.38 8.85 1.24
CA LEU A 155 13.73 9.33 0.95
C LEU A 155 13.89 10.76 1.47
N MET A 156 15.06 11.08 2.01
CA MET A 156 15.43 12.44 2.45
C MET A 156 16.37 13.09 1.44
N GLY A 157 16.38 14.42 1.37
CA GLY A 157 17.30 15.18 0.50
C GLY A 157 17.01 15.00 -0.99
N VAL A 158 15.74 14.79 -1.35
CA VAL A 158 15.25 14.79 -2.72
C VAL A 158 14.94 16.22 -3.12
N GLU A 159 15.73 16.76 -4.03
CA GLU A 159 15.60 18.13 -4.56
C GLU A 159 14.53 18.21 -5.68
N GLY A 160 14.25 19.44 -6.14
CA GLY A 160 13.32 19.71 -7.24
C GLY A 160 11.88 19.95 -6.80
N ASP A 161 11.06 20.44 -7.74
CA ASP A 161 9.67 20.80 -7.50
C ASP A 161 8.83 19.60 -7.05
N LYS A 162 8.07 19.80 -5.97
CA LYS A 162 7.26 18.77 -5.31
C LYS A 162 5.79 18.94 -5.68
N LEU A 163 5.06 17.82 -5.72
CA LEU A 163 3.62 17.81 -6.02
C LEU A 163 2.72 18.04 -4.79
N LEU A 164 3.33 18.18 -3.61
CA LEU A 164 2.72 18.37 -2.29
C LEU A 164 3.65 19.21 -1.40
N ASP A 165 3.30 19.34 -0.11
CA ASP A 165 3.85 20.30 0.87
C ASP A 165 5.26 19.98 1.39
N GLU A 166 5.64 18.69 1.51
CA GLU A 166 7.01 18.30 1.90
C GLU A 166 8.02 18.70 0.81
N LYS A 167 9.09 19.42 1.19
CA LYS A 167 10.03 20.08 0.24
C LYS A 167 11.21 19.19 -0.16
N TRP A 168 11.67 18.32 0.74
CA TRP A 168 12.94 17.63 0.66
C TRP A 168 12.80 16.11 0.64
N THR A 169 11.58 15.58 0.59
CA THR A 169 11.33 14.15 0.68
C THR A 169 10.74 13.56 -0.60
N GLN A 170 10.82 12.24 -0.73
CA GLN A 170 9.99 11.48 -1.67
C GLN A 170 9.55 10.15 -1.08
N ASP A 171 8.26 9.83 -1.20
CA ASP A 171 7.67 8.61 -0.68
C ASP A 171 7.47 7.55 -1.77
N PHE A 172 7.89 6.32 -1.47
CA PHE A 172 7.44 5.11 -2.13
C PHE A 172 6.56 4.32 -1.16
N THR A 173 5.48 3.76 -1.67
CA THR A 173 4.55 2.95 -0.87
C THR A 173 4.24 1.67 -1.61
N GLY A 174 4.12 0.56 -0.88
CA GLY A 174 3.73 -0.70 -1.48
C GLY A 174 3.09 -1.66 -0.50
N ILE A 175 2.55 -2.75 -1.03
CA ILE A 175 1.99 -3.87 -0.28
C ILE A 175 2.59 -5.19 -0.78
N SER A 176 2.52 -6.24 0.03
CA SER A 176 3.11 -7.54 -0.31
C SER A 176 2.28 -8.39 -1.30
N ALA A 177 1.11 -7.90 -1.69
CA ALA A 177 0.33 -8.45 -2.81
C ALA A 177 0.68 -7.69 -4.10
N PRO A 178 0.84 -8.35 -5.26
CA PRO A 178 1.25 -7.70 -6.52
C PRO A 178 0.09 -6.99 -7.25
N THR A 179 -1.10 -7.00 -6.68
CA THR A 179 -2.27 -6.31 -7.24
C THR A 179 -2.96 -5.49 -6.16
N PHE A 180 -3.68 -4.45 -6.59
CA PHE A 180 -4.52 -3.68 -5.68
C PHE A 180 -5.82 -4.45 -5.37
N THR A 181 -6.34 -4.34 -4.14
CA THR A 181 -7.53 -5.08 -3.70
C THR A 181 -8.80 -4.75 -4.48
N THR A 182 -8.91 -3.51 -4.97
CA THR A 182 -10.04 -3.00 -5.75
C THR A 182 -9.55 -2.48 -7.10
N PRO A 183 -10.28 -2.64 -8.21
CA PRO A 183 -9.83 -2.25 -9.53
C PRO A 183 -9.86 -0.72 -9.78
N ASN A 184 -10.70 0.03 -9.07
CA ASN A 184 -10.82 1.48 -9.19
C ASN A 184 -11.45 2.09 -7.91
N ILE A 185 -11.58 3.41 -7.88
CA ILE A 185 -12.13 4.14 -6.71
C ILE A 185 -13.63 3.87 -6.46
N ILE A 186 -14.42 3.52 -7.48
CA ILE A 186 -15.85 3.20 -7.31
C ILE A 186 -15.96 1.92 -6.48
N GLU A 187 -15.18 0.90 -6.87
CA GLU A 187 -15.12 -0.36 -6.16
C GLU A 187 -14.46 -0.22 -4.78
N ASN A 188 -13.48 0.67 -4.65
CA ASN A 188 -12.91 1.00 -3.35
C ASN A 188 -13.98 1.57 -2.39
N LEU A 189 -14.81 2.51 -2.84
CA LEU A 189 -15.90 3.04 -2.03
C LEU A 189 -16.89 1.96 -1.58
N LYS A 190 -17.24 1.00 -2.46
CA LYS A 190 -18.11 -0.13 -2.09
C LYS A 190 -17.45 -0.99 -1.00
N LEU A 191 -16.17 -1.32 -1.15
CA LEU A 191 -15.44 -2.09 -0.15
C LEU A 191 -15.37 -1.33 1.19
N GLN A 192 -15.08 -0.03 1.19
CA GLN A 192 -15.03 0.78 2.41
C GLN A 192 -16.38 0.83 3.16
N ARG A 193 -17.51 0.85 2.43
CA ARG A 193 -18.83 0.72 3.05
C ARG A 193 -19.00 -0.63 3.74
N HIS A 194 -18.63 -1.72 3.09
CA HIS A 194 -18.67 -3.05 3.70
C HIS A 194 -17.72 -3.20 4.90
N VAL A 195 -16.53 -2.60 4.84
CA VAL A 195 -15.58 -2.56 5.96
C VAL A 195 -16.21 -1.83 7.16
N TYR A 196 -16.79 -0.65 6.95
CA TYR A 196 -17.47 0.10 8.00
C TYR A 196 -18.64 -0.69 8.62
N GLU A 197 -19.40 -1.42 7.81
CA GLU A 197 -20.52 -2.26 8.28
C GLU A 197 -20.08 -3.60 8.93
N GLY A 198 -18.78 -3.92 8.91
CA GLY A 198 -18.26 -5.22 9.38
C GLY A 198 -18.71 -6.39 8.52
N THR A 199 -18.86 -6.18 7.21
CA THR A 199 -19.26 -7.19 6.21
C THR A 199 -18.36 -7.27 4.95
N PRO A 200 -17.02 -7.05 5.02
CA PRO A 200 -16.14 -7.03 3.85
C PRO A 200 -16.20 -8.28 2.97
N LEU A 201 -16.49 -9.46 3.52
CA LEU A 201 -16.67 -10.69 2.75
C LEU A 201 -17.70 -10.51 1.61
N PHE A 202 -18.79 -9.77 1.86
CA PHE A 202 -19.90 -9.62 0.93
C PHE A 202 -19.57 -8.77 -0.29
N TYR A 203 -18.53 -7.93 -0.23
CA TYR A 203 -18.01 -7.26 -1.42
C TYR A 203 -17.46 -8.29 -2.43
N PHE A 204 -16.76 -9.31 -1.94
CA PHE A 204 -16.11 -10.31 -2.79
C PHE A 204 -17.09 -11.34 -3.35
N ILE A 205 -18.02 -11.84 -2.52
CA ILE A 205 -18.89 -12.97 -2.88
C ILE A 205 -20.26 -12.57 -3.44
N ASN A 206 -20.53 -11.28 -3.68
CA ASN A 206 -21.82 -10.84 -4.22
C ASN A 206 -22.04 -11.42 -5.64
N PRO A 207 -23.06 -12.27 -5.88
CA PRO A 207 -23.24 -12.92 -7.18
C PRO A 207 -23.60 -11.95 -8.32
N PHE A 208 -24.11 -10.75 -8.01
CA PHE A 208 -24.52 -9.76 -9.01
C PHE A 208 -23.45 -8.69 -9.28
N ASP A 209 -22.41 -8.62 -8.43
CA ASP A 209 -21.33 -7.62 -8.48
C ASP A 209 -20.07 -8.21 -7.82
N SER A 210 -19.63 -9.37 -8.34
CA SER A 210 -18.62 -10.20 -7.68
C SER A 210 -17.21 -9.70 -7.93
N HIS A 211 -16.43 -9.66 -6.85
CA HIS A 211 -14.99 -9.40 -6.85
C HIS A 211 -14.21 -10.62 -6.39
N PHE A 212 -14.75 -11.82 -6.62
CA PHE A 212 -14.16 -13.07 -6.14
C PHE A 212 -12.79 -13.36 -6.75
N LEU A 213 -12.54 -12.96 -8.01
CA LEU A 213 -11.23 -13.08 -8.64
C LEU A 213 -10.19 -12.17 -7.97
N ASP A 214 -10.57 -10.95 -7.57
CA ASP A 214 -9.70 -10.07 -6.79
C ASP A 214 -9.41 -10.69 -5.41
N ALA A 215 -10.41 -11.32 -4.77
CA ALA A 215 -10.22 -12.05 -3.51
C ALA A 215 -9.23 -13.22 -3.66
N ILE A 216 -9.31 -13.99 -4.76
CA ILE A 216 -8.34 -15.04 -5.07
C ILE A 216 -6.94 -14.45 -5.19
N MET A 217 -6.79 -13.38 -5.99
CA MET A 217 -5.48 -12.73 -6.17
C MET A 217 -4.93 -12.25 -4.82
N GLN A 218 -5.70 -11.53 -4.02
CA GLN A 218 -5.24 -11.08 -2.69
C GLN A 218 -4.96 -12.25 -1.74
N GLY A 219 -5.79 -13.30 -1.75
CA GLY A 219 -5.66 -14.49 -0.91
C GLY A 219 -4.42 -15.34 -1.22
N LEU A 220 -4.03 -15.41 -2.49
CA LEU A 220 -2.83 -16.13 -2.92
C LEU A 220 -1.53 -15.49 -2.41
N TYR A 221 -1.54 -14.19 -2.12
CA TYR A 221 -0.38 -13.47 -1.59
C TYR A 221 -0.52 -13.11 -0.11
N SER A 222 -1.59 -13.57 0.56
CA SER A 222 -1.82 -13.32 1.99
C SER A 222 -1.28 -14.41 2.92
N LYS A 223 -0.22 -15.13 2.53
CA LYS A 223 0.46 -16.12 3.40
C LYS A 223 0.78 -15.50 4.77
N THR A 224 0.72 -16.29 5.84
CA THR A 224 1.16 -15.87 7.19
C THR A 224 2.65 -15.55 7.16
N GLN A 225 2.99 -14.31 7.50
CA GLN A 225 4.37 -13.82 7.40
C GLN A 225 5.09 -13.91 8.75
N ASN A 226 6.32 -14.43 8.75
CA ASN A 226 7.19 -14.45 9.93
C ASN A 226 7.86 -13.08 10.15
N SER A 227 8.25 -12.42 9.05
CA SER A 227 8.96 -11.16 9.07
C SER A 227 8.57 -10.29 7.87
N PRO A 228 8.43 -8.96 8.04
CA PRO A 228 8.24 -8.05 6.92
C PRO A 228 9.46 -7.96 5.98
N LEU A 229 10.61 -8.51 6.37
CA LEU A 229 11.83 -8.49 5.56
C LEU A 229 11.91 -9.64 4.55
N GLU A 230 11.01 -10.62 4.61
CA GLU A 230 11.03 -11.84 3.79
C GLU A 230 10.15 -11.75 2.55
N VAL A 231 9.43 -10.64 2.36
CA VAL A 231 8.45 -10.50 1.28
C VAL A 231 8.81 -9.36 0.32
N PRO A 232 8.54 -9.53 -0.99
CA PRO A 232 8.56 -8.42 -1.92
C PRO A 232 7.37 -7.48 -1.67
N TYR A 233 7.55 -6.21 -2.06
CA TYR A 233 6.51 -5.19 -1.99
C TYR A 233 6.31 -4.55 -3.36
N PHE A 234 5.05 -4.32 -3.74
CA PHE A 234 4.66 -3.80 -5.04
C PHE A 234 3.87 -2.51 -4.86
N SER A 235 4.03 -1.57 -5.79
CA SER A 235 3.29 -0.30 -5.73
C SER A 235 1.80 -0.47 -6.07
N CYS A 236 1.46 -1.52 -6.81
CA CYS A 236 0.12 -1.93 -7.25
C CYS A 236 -0.62 -0.96 -8.18
N VAL A 237 0.01 0.17 -8.54
CA VAL A 237 -0.60 1.25 -9.33
C VAL A 237 0.45 1.89 -10.24
N ALA A 238 -0.02 2.71 -11.18
CA ALA A 238 0.85 3.33 -12.19
C ALA A 238 1.57 4.58 -11.69
N TYR A 239 2.79 4.81 -12.15
CA TYR A 239 3.57 6.03 -11.91
C TYR A 239 4.23 6.46 -13.21
N LEU A 240 4.42 7.76 -13.42
CA LEU A 240 5.42 8.24 -14.36
C LEU A 240 6.79 7.75 -13.92
N PHE A 241 7.66 7.56 -14.91
CA PHE A 241 9.06 7.22 -14.70
C PHE A 241 9.90 8.04 -15.66
N GLY A 242 9.80 9.36 -15.55
CA GLY A 242 10.33 10.31 -16.55
C GLY A 242 9.33 10.65 -17.67
N GLU A 243 9.71 11.59 -18.52
CA GLU A 243 8.88 12.05 -19.64
C GLU A 243 8.63 10.91 -20.65
N GLY A 244 7.36 10.70 -21.03
CA GLY A 244 6.98 9.66 -22.00
C GLY A 244 7.12 8.21 -21.50
N GLN A 245 7.46 8.00 -20.23
CA GLN A 245 7.64 6.67 -19.64
C GLN A 245 6.73 6.50 -18.41
N ALA A 246 6.21 5.29 -18.23
CA ALA A 246 5.41 4.93 -17.07
C ALA A 246 5.66 3.47 -16.66
N ILE A 247 5.52 3.19 -15.37
CA ILE A 247 5.53 1.83 -14.82
C ILE A 247 4.13 1.54 -14.30
N HIS A 248 3.60 0.35 -14.57
CA HIS A 248 2.25 -0.04 -14.17
C HIS A 248 2.21 -1.46 -13.62
N SER A 249 1.97 -1.59 -12.31
CA SER A 249 1.95 -2.88 -11.61
C SER A 249 0.57 -3.22 -11.02
N SER A 250 -0.53 -2.79 -11.63
CA SER A 250 -1.88 -3.18 -11.16
C SER A 250 -2.29 -4.60 -11.60
N VAL A 251 -1.44 -5.24 -12.39
CA VAL A 251 -1.56 -6.63 -12.82
C VAL A 251 -0.21 -7.31 -12.75
N GLU A 252 -0.25 -8.63 -12.55
CA GLU A 252 0.91 -9.47 -12.73
C GLU A 252 1.31 -9.43 -14.22
N TRP A 253 2.48 -8.87 -14.53
CA TRP A 253 2.97 -8.79 -15.90
C TRP A 253 3.87 -9.99 -16.25
N PRO A 254 3.90 -10.43 -17.51
CA PRO A 254 4.85 -11.46 -17.94
C PRO A 254 6.29 -10.94 -17.87
N GLU A 255 7.09 -11.46 -16.94
CA GLU A 255 8.51 -11.07 -16.79
C GLU A 255 9.35 -11.36 -18.04
N LYS A 256 8.92 -12.29 -18.90
CA LYS A 256 9.56 -12.54 -20.20
C LYS A 256 9.44 -11.34 -21.15
N LEU A 257 8.35 -10.56 -21.02
CA LEU A 257 8.12 -9.36 -21.83
C LEU A 257 8.65 -8.10 -21.15
N SER A 258 8.58 -8.04 -19.83
CA SER A 258 9.02 -6.92 -19.01
C SER A 258 9.72 -7.42 -17.75
N PRO A 259 11.03 -7.75 -17.83
CA PRO A 259 11.77 -8.26 -16.68
C PRO A 259 11.94 -7.18 -15.61
N PHE A 260 12.06 -7.59 -14.34
CA PHE A 260 12.44 -6.66 -13.27
C PHE A 260 13.88 -6.20 -13.47
N ILE A 261 14.08 -4.88 -13.56
CA ILE A 261 15.41 -4.27 -13.70
C ILE A 261 15.76 -3.57 -12.37
N PRO A 262 16.84 -3.98 -11.69
CA PRO A 262 17.31 -3.30 -10.49
C PRO A 262 17.76 -1.87 -10.82
N VAL A 263 17.15 -0.88 -10.16
CA VAL A 263 17.53 0.55 -10.28
C VAL A 263 18.18 1.11 -9.02
N ALA A 264 17.90 0.51 -7.86
CA ALA A 264 18.42 0.94 -6.57
C ALA A 264 18.50 -0.25 -5.61
N ARG A 265 19.24 -0.06 -4.51
CA ARG A 265 19.32 -0.98 -3.38
C ARG A 265 18.98 -0.24 -2.09
N LEU A 266 17.96 -0.71 -1.38
CA LEU A 266 17.67 -0.29 -0.01
C LEU A 266 18.46 -1.17 0.96
N ARG A 267 19.33 -0.55 1.76
CA ARG A 267 20.03 -1.21 2.88
C ARG A 267 19.42 -0.75 4.19
N LEU A 268 19.16 -1.71 5.08
CA LEU A 268 18.67 -1.45 6.44
C LEU A 268 19.76 -1.91 7.43
N PRO A 269 20.55 -1.00 8.00
CA PRO A 269 21.52 -1.36 9.04
C PRO A 269 20.82 -1.96 10.26
N VAL A 270 21.51 -2.87 10.95
CA VAL A 270 21.07 -3.37 12.26
C VAL A 270 20.97 -2.18 13.20
N GLN A 271 19.83 -2.04 13.86
CA GLN A 271 19.53 -0.91 14.75
C GLN A 271 18.50 -1.33 15.80
N ARG A 272 18.48 -0.63 16.93
CA ARG A 272 17.32 -0.63 17.83
C ARG A 272 16.26 0.30 17.23
N PHE A 273 15.00 -0.07 17.36
CA PHE A 273 13.89 0.69 16.78
C PHE A 273 12.63 0.70 17.65
N ASP A 274 12.76 0.16 18.86
CA ASP A 274 11.68 -0.11 19.80
C ASP A 274 11.66 0.87 20.98
N SER A 275 12.50 1.91 20.96
CA SER A 275 12.41 2.98 21.94
C SER A 275 11.08 3.74 21.80
N ARG A 276 10.58 4.27 22.92
CA ARG A 276 9.28 4.94 22.96
C ARG A 276 9.21 6.14 22.00
N ASP A 277 10.31 6.89 21.89
CA ASP A 277 10.35 8.09 21.04
C ASP A 277 10.35 7.72 19.56
N GLN A 278 11.06 6.65 19.18
CA GLN A 278 11.04 6.15 17.81
C GLN A 278 9.68 5.59 17.43
N LEU A 279 8.97 4.91 18.34
CA LEU A 279 7.61 4.43 18.10
C LEU A 279 6.61 5.58 18.02
N THR A 280 6.75 6.61 18.85
CA THR A 280 5.93 7.84 18.77
C THR A 280 6.15 8.54 17.43
N PHE A 281 7.41 8.69 17.01
CA PHE A 281 7.78 9.21 15.70
C PHE A 281 7.20 8.36 14.57
N ALA A 282 7.32 7.03 14.68
CA ALA A 282 6.78 6.09 13.72
C ALA A 282 5.27 6.23 13.55
N GLU A 283 4.55 6.45 14.65
CA GLU A 283 3.12 6.71 14.61
C GLU A 283 2.80 8.09 14.03
N ASN A 284 3.52 9.15 14.38
CA ASN A 284 3.25 10.48 13.83
C ASN A 284 3.55 10.56 12.31
N LEU A 285 4.63 9.93 11.85
CA LEU A 285 5.10 9.98 10.46
C LEU A 285 4.02 9.60 9.43
N SER A 286 3.88 10.44 8.40
CA SER A 286 2.99 10.20 7.26
C SER A 286 3.78 9.83 6.01
N TYR A 287 3.14 9.03 5.15
CA TYR A 287 3.63 8.68 3.82
C TYR A 287 2.53 9.00 2.83
N ASN A 288 2.82 9.67 1.73
CA ASN A 288 1.86 9.95 0.67
C ASN A 288 2.54 9.73 -0.68
N PRO A 289 2.04 8.87 -1.59
CA PRO A 289 2.68 8.63 -2.88
C PRO A 289 2.85 9.90 -3.75
N TRP A 290 2.16 11.00 -3.40
CA TRP A 290 2.31 12.31 -4.06
C TRP A 290 3.37 13.22 -3.43
N HIS A 291 3.98 12.85 -2.30
CA HIS A 291 5.25 13.44 -1.87
C HIS A 291 6.33 12.94 -2.81
N CYS A 292 6.43 13.55 -3.98
CA CYS A 292 7.35 13.16 -5.04
C CYS A 292 7.58 14.32 -6.00
N ILE A 293 8.60 14.16 -6.83
CA ILE A 293 8.86 15.05 -7.98
C ILE A 293 7.96 14.71 -9.16
N ALA A 294 7.77 15.67 -10.07
CA ALA A 294 6.88 15.53 -11.23
C ALA A 294 7.21 14.33 -12.14
N GLU A 295 8.50 13.97 -12.28
CA GLU A 295 8.93 12.81 -13.08
C GLU A 295 8.44 11.46 -12.55
N HIS A 296 8.07 11.41 -11.25
CA HIS A 296 7.55 10.22 -10.58
C HIS A 296 6.08 10.36 -10.21
N ARG A 297 5.36 11.27 -10.89
CA ARG A 297 3.95 11.56 -10.59
C ARG A 297 3.10 10.29 -10.62
N PRO A 298 2.32 10.03 -9.56
CA PRO A 298 1.37 8.92 -9.55
C PRO A 298 0.29 9.08 -10.63
N LEU A 299 -0.08 7.99 -11.31
CA LEU A 299 -1.04 7.94 -12.41
C LEU A 299 -2.29 7.13 -12.07
N GLY A 300 -3.43 7.50 -12.66
CA GLY A 300 -4.70 6.78 -12.58
C GLY A 300 -5.60 7.22 -11.42
N ASN A 301 -6.89 6.88 -11.51
CA ASN A 301 -7.93 7.31 -10.57
C ASN A 301 -7.60 6.97 -9.12
N GLN A 302 -7.05 5.78 -8.87
CA GLN A 302 -6.69 5.36 -7.52
C GLN A 302 -5.61 6.25 -6.93
N ASN A 303 -4.56 6.55 -7.69
CA ASN A 303 -3.49 7.42 -7.21
C ASN A 303 -3.99 8.84 -6.97
N ARG A 304 -4.78 9.41 -7.87
CA ARG A 304 -5.39 10.73 -7.66
C ARG A 304 -6.21 10.77 -6.37
N ALA A 305 -7.03 9.75 -6.11
CA ALA A 305 -7.77 9.64 -4.85
C ALA A 305 -6.85 9.48 -3.62
N ARG A 306 -5.78 8.67 -3.74
CA ARG A 306 -4.78 8.46 -2.67
C ARG A 306 -4.11 9.77 -2.26
N LYS A 307 -3.94 10.76 -3.15
CA LYS A 307 -3.43 12.09 -2.80
C LYS A 307 -4.21 12.67 -1.62
N SER A 308 -5.52 12.80 -1.79
CA SER A 308 -6.42 13.42 -0.80
C SER A 308 -6.68 12.48 0.37
N ILE A 309 -6.92 11.18 0.12
CA ILE A 309 -7.20 10.20 1.18
C ILE A 309 -6.07 10.15 2.21
N TYR A 310 -4.81 10.05 1.76
CA TYR A 310 -3.68 10.00 2.68
C TYR A 310 -3.47 11.34 3.38
N TYR A 311 -3.64 12.46 2.68
CA TYR A 311 -3.48 13.79 3.26
C TYR A 311 -4.51 14.07 4.37
N GLU A 312 -5.80 13.85 4.10
CA GLU A 312 -6.89 14.12 5.04
C GLU A 312 -6.87 13.16 6.24
N LEU A 313 -6.69 11.85 6.01
CA LEU A 313 -6.74 10.87 7.10
C LEU A 313 -5.52 10.92 8.02
N SER A 314 -4.33 11.26 7.49
CA SER A 314 -3.18 11.52 8.35
C SER A 314 -3.38 12.78 9.20
N GLY A 315 -3.95 13.85 8.63
CA GLY A 315 -4.30 15.07 9.36
C GLY A 315 -5.34 14.83 10.45
N LEU A 316 -6.41 14.07 10.16
CA LEU A 316 -7.40 13.68 11.16
C LEU A 316 -6.76 12.91 12.32
N ARG A 317 -5.97 11.87 12.02
CA ARG A 317 -5.30 11.05 13.03
C ARG A 317 -4.36 11.88 13.90
N GLN A 318 -3.54 12.74 13.28
CA GLN A 318 -2.63 13.64 13.98
C GLN A 318 -3.39 14.59 14.91
N SER A 319 -4.47 15.22 14.40
CA SER A 319 -5.35 16.07 15.19
C SER A 319 -5.99 15.34 16.38
N MET A 320 -6.52 14.12 16.17
CA MET A 320 -7.08 13.29 17.24
C MET A 320 -6.05 12.94 18.31
N ASN A 321 -4.78 12.83 17.95
CA ASN A 321 -3.69 12.52 18.85
C ASN A 321 -3.02 13.78 19.45
N GLY A 322 -3.42 14.98 19.06
CA GLY A 322 -2.75 16.23 19.47
C GLY A 322 -1.35 16.41 18.88
N GLU A 323 -1.06 15.73 17.77
CA GLU A 323 0.23 15.72 17.10
C GLU A 323 0.25 16.69 15.91
N ALA A 324 1.40 17.35 15.71
CA ALA A 324 1.62 18.16 14.51
C ALA A 324 2.15 17.29 13.36
N ARG A 325 1.81 17.66 12.13
CA ARG A 325 2.45 17.07 10.94
C ARG A 325 3.93 17.43 10.92
N ILE A 326 4.76 16.44 10.60
CA ILE A 326 6.21 16.59 10.49
C ILE A 326 6.68 16.23 9.08
N GLU A 327 7.60 17.02 8.54
CA GLU A 327 8.49 16.60 7.47
C GLU A 327 9.81 16.19 8.13
N PRO A 328 10.24 14.91 8.04
CA PRO A 328 11.48 14.49 8.68
C PRO A 328 12.70 15.05 7.95
N GLY A 329 13.75 15.36 8.71
CA GLY A 329 15.06 15.77 8.20
C GLY A 329 16.02 14.60 7.94
N GLY A 330 15.73 13.40 8.46
CA GLY A 330 16.58 12.21 8.32
C GLY A 330 17.71 12.11 9.35
N ALA A 331 17.90 13.15 10.16
CA ALA A 331 18.89 13.22 11.21
C ALA A 331 18.31 12.92 12.60
N GLU A 332 17.04 12.51 12.70
CA GLU A 332 16.39 12.23 13.98
C GLU A 332 17.15 11.13 14.72
N VAL A 333 17.46 11.37 15.99
CA VAL A 333 18.06 10.41 16.91
C VAL A 333 17.07 10.18 18.03
N PHE A 334 16.85 8.93 18.37
CA PHE A 334 15.97 8.54 19.47
C PHE A 334 16.85 7.98 20.56
N ASP A 335 16.66 8.48 21.77
CA ASP A 335 17.30 7.92 22.94
C ASP A 335 16.67 6.55 23.24
N ASP A 336 17.46 5.68 23.88
CA ASP A 336 17.07 4.32 24.26
C ASP A 336 16.04 4.31 25.41
#